data_AF-A0A7C4FJF5-F1
#
_entry.id   AF-A0A7C4FJF5-F1
#
_cell.length_a   1.000
_cell.length_b   1.000
_cell.length_c   1.000
_cell.angle_alpha   90.00
_cell.angle_beta   90.00
_cell.angle_gamma   90.00
#
_symmetry.space_group_name_H-M   'P 1'
#
loop_
_entity.id
_entity.type
_entity.pdbx_description
1 polymer ?
#
loop_
_entity_poly.entity_id
_entity_poly.type
_entity_poly.pdbx_seq_one_letter_code
_entity_poly.pdbx_strand_id
1 'polypeptide(L)'
;MIPCSESEIRYIEVKAFATTGTSELTPHEWQMAERLQNKYWIYIVENTLNEPKLYTIQNPASNLKAQLVIGVIKIAVNNWKETIQK
;
A
#
# COMPACT_ATOMS: atom_id res chain seq x y z
N MET A 1 -16.33 23.83 -25.77
CA MET A 1 -15.06 23.37 -25.17
C MET A 1 -15.43 22.52 -23.97
N ILE A 2 -15.43 21.20 -24.12
CA ILE A 2 -15.68 20.27 -23.01
C ILE A 2 -14.37 20.21 -22.22
N PRO A 3 -14.35 20.49 -20.90
CA PRO A 3 -13.15 20.26 -20.12
C PRO A 3 -12.84 18.76 -20.19
N CYS A 4 -11.72 18.42 -20.80
CA CYS A 4 -11.17 17.08 -20.78
C CYS A 4 -10.97 16.75 -19.30
N SER A 5 -11.78 15.82 -18.76
CA SER A 5 -11.69 15.41 -17.36
C SER A 5 -10.22 15.10 -17.05
N GLU A 6 -9.67 15.70 -15.98
CA GLU A 6 -8.36 15.35 -15.46
C GLU A 6 -8.28 13.82 -15.34
N SER A 7 -7.35 13.19 -16.06
CA SER A 7 -7.12 11.76 -15.91
C SER A 7 -6.68 11.49 -14.48
N GLU A 8 -7.51 10.77 -13.72
CA GLU A 8 -7.19 10.41 -12.35
C GLU A 8 -6.06 9.37 -12.35
N ILE A 9 -4.92 9.71 -11.75
CA ILE A 9 -3.81 8.76 -11.55
C ILE A 9 -4.03 8.02 -10.23
N ARG A 10 -4.16 6.69 -10.32
CA ARG A 10 -4.26 5.80 -9.15
C ARG A 10 -3.01 4.94 -9.02
N TYR A 11 -2.46 4.90 -7.82
CA TYR A 11 -1.40 3.98 -7.41
C TYR A 11 -2.08 2.81 -6.71
N ILE A 12 -2.01 1.62 -7.30
CA ILE A 12 -2.79 0.46 -6.87
C ILE A 12 -1.87 -0.62 -6.31
N GLU A 13 -2.14 -1.01 -5.07
CA GLU A 13 -1.62 -2.21 -4.42
C GLU A 13 -2.67 -3.32 -4.49
N VAL A 14 -2.30 -4.51 -4.99
CA VAL A 14 -3.26 -5.62 -5.16
C VAL A 14 -2.90 -6.75 -4.20
N LYS A 15 -3.87 -7.18 -3.39
CA LYS A 15 -3.75 -8.33 -2.49
C LYS A 15 -4.87 -9.33 -2.78
N ALA A 16 -4.51 -10.61 -2.80
CA ALA A 16 -5.41 -11.68 -3.21
C ALA A 16 -5.39 -12.81 -2.17
N PHE A 17 -6.59 -13.31 -1.81
CA PHE A 17 -6.78 -14.38 -0.86
C PHE A 17 -7.52 -15.54 -1.53
N ALA A 18 -7.03 -16.77 -1.29
CA ALA A 18 -7.69 -17.99 -1.79
C ALA A 18 -9.11 -18.16 -1.24
N THR A 19 -9.34 -17.76 0.01
CA THR A 19 -10.64 -17.76 0.70
C THR A 19 -10.91 -16.37 1.29
N THR A 20 -10.47 -16.09 2.51
CA THR A 20 -10.48 -14.77 3.17
C THR A 20 -9.39 -14.74 4.24
N GLY A 21 -8.93 -13.57 4.66
CA GLY A 21 -7.88 -13.45 5.67
C GLY A 21 -7.50 -12.01 6.02
N THR A 22 -6.59 -11.89 7.00
CA THR A 22 -6.05 -10.59 7.41
C THR A 22 -5.11 -10.06 6.34
N SER A 23 -5.36 -8.84 5.87
CA SER A 23 -4.44 -8.11 5.00
C SER A 23 -3.35 -7.43 5.82
N GLU A 24 -2.17 -8.02 5.83
CA GLU A 24 -0.97 -7.39 6.40
C GLU A 24 -0.36 -6.41 5.38
N LEU A 25 -0.15 -5.17 5.83
CA LEU A 25 0.59 -4.15 5.09
C LEU A 25 2.00 -4.07 5.65
N THR A 26 2.99 -4.10 4.77
CA THR A 26 4.37 -3.83 5.19
C THR A 26 4.51 -2.38 5.66
N PRO A 27 5.49 -2.03 6.50
CA PRO A 27 5.70 -0.64 6.90
C PRO A 27 5.90 0.31 5.70
N HIS A 28 6.54 -0.18 4.63
CA HIS A 28 6.71 0.59 3.40
C HIS A 28 5.37 0.84 2.68
N GLU A 29 4.50 -0.18 2.56
CA GLU A 29 3.16 -0.02 1.99
C GLU A 29 2.31 0.97 2.80
N TRP A 30 2.38 0.90 4.13
CA TRP A 30 1.67 1.84 5.00
C TRP A 30 2.19 3.28 4.84
N GLN A 31 3.52 3.47 4.82
CA GLN A 31 4.14 4.77 4.55
C GLN A 31 3.72 5.33 3.17
N MET A 32 3.62 4.46 2.17
CA MET A 32 3.15 4.85 0.84
C MET A 32 1.67 5.28 0.86
N ALA A 33 0.83 4.60 1.63
CA ALA A 33 -0.56 5.00 1.84
C ALA A 33 -0.68 6.37 2.51
N GLU A 34 0.12 6.64 3.55
CA GLU A 34 0.15 7.93 4.24
C GLU A 34 0.62 9.06 3.30
N ARG A 35 1.60 8.78 2.43
CA ARG A 35 2.18 9.77 1.49
C ARG A 35 1.26 10.09 0.31
N LEU A 36 0.63 9.08 -0.28
CA LEU A 36 -0.14 9.22 -1.52
C LEU A 36 -1.64 9.45 -1.30
N GLN A 37 -2.15 9.15 -0.10
CA GLN A 37 -3.50 9.48 0.36
C GLN A 37 -4.57 9.07 -0.66
N ASN A 38 -5.36 10.02 -1.16
CA ASN A 38 -6.48 9.79 -2.09
C ASN A 38 -6.03 9.22 -3.46
N LYS A 39 -4.74 9.26 -3.77
CA LYS A 39 -4.19 8.65 -4.98
C LYS A 39 -3.80 7.18 -4.78
N TYR A 40 -3.77 6.69 -3.54
CA TYR A 40 -3.41 5.30 -3.23
C TYR A 40 -4.65 4.46 -2.98
N TRP A 41 -4.63 3.27 -3.58
CA TRP A 41 -5.74 2.33 -3.53
C TRP A 41 -5.22 0.93 -3.19
N ILE A 42 -5.93 0.23 -2.31
CA ILE A 42 -5.75 -1.21 -2.11
C ILE A 42 -6.91 -1.94 -2.76
N TYR A 43 -6.60 -2.90 -3.61
CA TYR A 43 -7.55 -3.80 -4.25
C TYR A 43 -7.41 -5.16 -3.59
N ILE A 44 -8.46 -5.61 -2.91
CA ILE A 44 -8.52 -6.91 -2.23
C ILE A 44 -9.38 -7.84 -3.08
N VAL A 45 -8.83 -8.98 -3.49
CA VAL A 45 -9.58 -10.04 -4.16
C VAL A 45 -9.73 -11.22 -3.20
N GLU A 46 -10.96 -11.49 -2.76
CA GLU A 46 -11.28 -12.68 -1.94
C GLU A 46 -11.76 -13.84 -2.81
N ASN A 47 -11.74 -15.05 -2.24
CA ASN A 47 -12.28 -16.28 -2.85
C ASN A 47 -11.76 -16.55 -4.28
N THR A 48 -10.48 -16.26 -4.53
CA THR A 48 -9.90 -16.24 -5.88
C THR A 48 -9.95 -17.59 -6.61
N LEU A 49 -10.04 -18.70 -5.86
CA LEU A 49 -10.12 -20.06 -6.42
C LEU A 49 -11.55 -20.50 -6.76
N ASN A 50 -12.57 -19.78 -6.28
CA ASN A 50 -13.98 -20.16 -6.42
C ASN A 50 -14.79 -19.05 -7.08
N GLU A 51 -15.31 -18.11 -6.29
CA GLU A 51 -16.11 -16.98 -6.73
C GLU A 51 -15.40 -15.68 -6.33
N PRO A 52 -14.51 -15.14 -7.18
CA PRO A 52 -13.68 -14.00 -6.81
C PRO A 52 -14.50 -12.75 -6.52
N LYS A 53 -14.21 -12.08 -5.40
CA LYS A 53 -14.86 -10.82 -5.01
C LYS A 53 -13.83 -9.71 -4.88
N LEU A 54 -14.01 -8.63 -5.63
CA LEU A 54 -13.14 -7.46 -5.60
C LEU A 54 -13.67 -6.40 -4.65
N TYR A 55 -12.82 -5.94 -3.74
CA TYR A 55 -13.05 -4.79 -2.87
C TYR A 55 -11.96 -3.76 -3.13
N THR A 56 -12.34 -2.48 -3.14
CA THR A 56 -11.40 -1.39 -3.36
C THR A 56 -11.45 -0.41 -2.20
N ILE A 57 -10.27 0.01 -1.73
CA ILE A 57 -10.13 0.90 -0.58
C ILE A 57 -9.25 2.07 -1.01
N GLN A 58 -9.85 3.24 -1.18
CA GLN A 58 -9.13 4.49 -1.39
C GLN A 58 -8.57 4.99 -0.07
N ASN A 59 -7.38 5.59 -0.07
CA ASN A 59 -6.75 6.17 1.11
C ASN A 59 -6.84 5.24 2.34
N PRO A 60 -6.22 4.05 2.27
CA PRO A 60 -6.29 3.08 3.36
C PRO A 60 -5.71 3.62 4.67
N ALA A 61 -4.78 4.58 4.62
CA ALA A 61 -4.26 5.25 5.81
C ALA A 61 -5.34 6.02 6.60
N SER A 62 -6.33 6.60 5.93
CA SER A 62 -7.47 7.27 6.60
C SER A 62 -8.64 6.33 6.90
N ASN A 63 -8.80 5.27 6.11
CA ASN A 63 -9.99 4.42 6.13
C ASN A 63 -9.81 3.08 6.87
N LEU A 64 -8.58 2.67 7.17
CA LEU A 64 -8.28 1.45 7.91
C LEU A 64 -7.67 1.79 9.27
N LYS A 65 -8.09 1.03 10.30
CA LYS A 65 -7.43 1.05 11.60
C LYS A 65 -6.29 0.05 11.58
N ALA A 66 -5.07 0.52 11.34
CA ALA A 66 -3.88 -0.32 11.43
C ALA A 66 -3.56 -0.65 12.90
N GLN A 67 -3.42 -1.94 13.21
CA GLN A 67 -2.82 -2.38 14.47
C GLN A 67 -1.33 -2.61 14.22
N LEU A 68 -0.47 -1.83 14.87
CA LEU A 68 0.97 -1.90 14.67
C LEU A 68 1.52 -3.18 15.34
N VAL A 69 1.89 -4.18 14.54
CA VAL A 69 2.63 -5.36 15.00
C VAL A 69 4.12 -5.02 14.96
N ILE A 70 4.67 -4.50 16.07
CA ILE A 70 6.07 -4.06 16.14
C ILE A 70 7.00 -5.28 16.33
N GLY A 71 7.59 -5.77 15.24
CA GLY A 71 8.85 -6.50 15.23
C GLY A 71 9.96 -5.56 14.73
N VAL A 72 11.06 -5.45 15.46
CA VAL A 72 12.05 -4.36 15.31
C VAL A 72 12.76 -4.40 13.95
N ILE A 73 12.59 -3.39 13.09
CA ILE A 73 13.46 -3.17 11.91
C ILE A 73 14.66 -2.34 12.35
N LYS A 74 15.85 -2.95 12.41
CA LYS A 74 17.12 -2.24 12.63
C LYS A 74 17.87 -2.15 11.30
N ILE A 75 18.09 -0.92 10.82
CA ILE A 75 18.95 -0.66 9.67
C ILE A 75 20.30 -0.16 10.20
N ALA A 76 21.34 -0.97 10.06
CA ALA A 76 22.71 -0.59 10.38
C ALA A 76 23.41 -0.10 9.11
N VAL A 77 23.88 1.15 9.10
CA VAL A 77 24.66 1.71 7.99
C VAL A 77 26.11 1.86 8.43
N ASN A 78 26.96 0.94 7.99
CA ASN A 78 28.40 0.98 8.24
C ASN A 78 29.11 1.74 7.10
N ASN A 79 30.27 2.34 7.39
CA ASN A 79 31.16 2.97 6.40
C ASN A 79 30.53 4.06 5.50
N TRP A 80 29.46 4.73 5.95
CA TRP A 80 28.77 5.79 5.20
C TRP A 80 29.65 6.99 4.77
N LYS A 81 30.86 7.12 5.31
CA LYS A 81 31.78 8.20 4.97
C LYS A 81 32.48 8.01 3.61
N GLU A 82 32.54 6.79 3.10
CA GLU A 82 33.18 6.48 1.80
C GLU A 82 32.38 7.04 0.60
N THR A 83 31.10 7.39 0.79
CA THR A 83 30.23 7.92 -0.26
C THR A 83 30.31 9.44 -0.42
N ILE A 84 31.02 10.14 0.46
CA ILE A 84 31.11 11.62 0.48
C ILE A 84 32.34 12.13 -0.30
N GLN A 85 33.25 11.25 -0.72
CA GLN A 85 34.55 11.60 -1.28
C GLN A 85 34.72 11.27 -2.77
N LYS A 86 33.69 11.51 -3.59
CA LYS A 86 33.80 11.54 -5.06
C LYS A 86 33.45 12.90 -5.62
#